data_AF-A0A7C9AHM0-F1
#
_entry.id   AF-A0A7C9AHM0-F1
#
_cell.length_a   1.000
_cell.length_b   1.000
_cell.length_c   1.000
_cell.angle_alpha   90.00
_cell.angle_beta   90.00
_cell.angle_gamma   90.00
#
_symmetry.space_group_name_H-M   'P 1'
#
loop_
_entity.id
_entity.type
_entity.pdbx_description
1 polymer ?
#
loop_
_entity_poly.entity_id
_entity_poly.type
_entity_poly.pdbx_seq_one_letter_code
_entity_poly.pdbx_strand_id
1 'polypeptide(L)'
;MFHGMDVNRPEVVFKYLPMLSFTESYIYQLDSWNEKMISVQRSTVVDENSSGDIFITESDPFQPLILLLGHHGMLTERIREELSLGEEYWALERKLCTALRQEVEISIDDVMRAIHLKSFDYRVLNLLLYQLRGEQVNDLHMEFLSVSEFLVEISDDLYDYEVSL
;
A
#
# COMPACT_ATOMS: atom_id res chain seq x y z
N MET A 1 15.63 7.48 4.65
CA MET A 1 15.60 6.02 4.94
C MET A 1 15.70 5.69 6.43
N PHE A 2 16.81 5.90 7.14
CA PHE A 2 16.91 5.52 8.58
C PHE A 2 16.41 6.58 9.58
N HIS A 3 15.80 7.67 9.12
CA HIS A 3 15.27 8.74 9.98
C HIS A 3 16.30 9.33 10.98
N GLY A 4 17.59 9.29 10.67
CA GLY A 4 18.64 9.73 11.59
C GLY A 4 18.96 8.74 12.73
N MET A 5 18.40 7.52 12.69
CA MET A 5 18.81 6.43 13.58
C MET A 5 20.22 5.93 13.21
N ASP A 6 20.98 5.55 14.23
CA ASP A 6 22.31 4.96 14.05
C ASP A 6 22.20 3.50 13.64
N VAL A 7 22.57 3.21 12.39
CA VAL A 7 22.55 1.86 11.80
C VAL A 7 23.47 0.87 12.52
N ASN A 8 24.47 1.36 13.26
CA ASN A 8 25.38 0.50 14.02
C ASN A 8 24.79 0.05 15.37
N ARG A 9 23.57 0.51 15.70
CA ARG A 9 22.86 0.20 16.94
C ARG A 9 21.59 -0.60 16.64
N PRO A 10 21.71 -1.92 16.42
CA PRO A 10 20.59 -2.75 16.01
C PRO A 10 19.41 -2.70 16.99
N GLU A 11 19.67 -2.51 18.28
CA GLU A 11 18.62 -2.37 19.29
C GLU A 11 17.70 -1.17 19.06
N VAL A 12 18.22 -0.09 18.46
CA VAL A 12 17.44 1.11 18.11
C VAL A 12 16.68 0.87 16.80
N VAL A 13 17.32 0.21 15.83
CA VAL A 13 16.72 -0.11 14.53
C VAL A 13 15.55 -1.07 14.69
N PHE A 14 15.70 -2.13 15.49
CA PHE A 14 14.68 -3.16 15.66
C PHE A 14 13.61 -2.85 16.71
N LYS A 15 13.80 -1.80 17.52
CA LYS A 15 12.84 -1.39 18.56
C LYS A 15 11.41 -1.26 18.04
N TYR A 16 11.27 -0.75 16.82
CA TYR A 16 9.98 -0.45 16.19
C TYR A 16 9.52 -1.50 15.19
N LEU A 17 10.36 -2.49 14.90
CA LEU A 17 10.09 -3.54 13.92
C LEU A 17 8.75 -4.24 14.16
N PRO A 18 8.35 -4.63 15.40
CA PRO A 18 7.09 -5.36 15.59
C PRO A 18 5.85 -4.60 15.09
N MET A 19 5.82 -3.28 15.29
CA MET A 19 4.70 -2.46 14.85
C MET A 19 4.73 -2.23 13.34
N LEU A 20 5.91 -1.89 12.81
CA LEU A 20 6.10 -1.66 11.38
C LEU A 20 5.78 -2.91 10.56
N SER A 21 6.34 -4.06 10.95
CA SER A 21 6.09 -5.34 10.28
C SER A 21 4.64 -5.79 10.41
N PHE A 22 3.97 -5.55 11.54
CA PHE A 22 2.54 -5.81 11.66
C PHE A 22 1.73 -4.97 10.68
N THR A 23 1.97 -3.66 10.61
CA THR A 23 1.26 -2.77 9.69
C THR A 23 1.51 -3.15 8.24
N GLU A 24 2.78 -3.37 7.85
CA GLU A 24 3.17 -3.81 6.51
C GLU A 24 2.47 -5.13 6.13
N SER A 25 2.56 -6.14 7.01
CA SER A 25 1.93 -7.45 6.77
C SER A 25 0.41 -7.35 6.63
N TYR A 26 -0.23 -6.46 7.40
CA TYR A 26 -1.66 -6.22 7.30
C TYR A 26 -2.03 -5.61 5.95
N ILE A 27 -1.26 -4.60 5.49
CA ILE A 27 -1.48 -3.97 4.18
C ILE A 27 -1.27 -5.00 3.05
N TYR A 28 -0.20 -5.80 3.09
CA TYR A 28 0.02 -6.86 2.09
C TYR A 28 -1.04 -7.95 2.10
N GLN A 29 -1.64 -8.26 3.25
CA GLN A 29 -2.77 -9.17 3.31
C GLN A 29 -3.99 -8.59 2.58
N LEU A 30 -4.27 -7.30 2.75
CA LEU A 30 -5.34 -6.60 2.04
C LEU A 30 -5.06 -6.53 0.53
N ASP A 31 -3.82 -6.26 0.15
CA ASP A 31 -3.37 -6.22 -1.23
C ASP A 31 -3.58 -7.58 -1.93
N SER A 32 -3.15 -8.67 -1.28
CA SER A 32 -3.42 -10.04 -1.74
C SER A 32 -4.92 -10.35 -1.90
N TRP A 33 -5.78 -9.74 -1.07
CA TRP A 33 -7.23 -9.87 -1.23
C TRP A 33 -7.75 -9.05 -2.40
N ASN A 34 -7.22 -7.84 -2.62
CA ASN A 34 -7.53 -7.02 -3.78
C ASN A 34 -7.22 -7.76 -5.09
N GLU A 35 -6.02 -8.33 -5.21
CA GLU A 35 -5.62 -9.12 -6.37
C GLU A 35 -6.53 -10.33 -6.59
N LYS A 36 -6.92 -11.02 -5.51
CA LYS A 36 -7.85 -12.16 -5.58
C LYS A 36 -9.20 -11.73 -6.12
N MET A 37 -9.73 -10.57 -5.74
CA MET A 37 -10.99 -10.05 -6.31
C MET A 37 -10.87 -9.85 -7.82
N ILE A 38 -9.73 -9.30 -8.28
CA ILE A 38 -9.43 -9.19 -9.71
C ILE A 38 -9.36 -10.61 -10.32
N SER A 39 -8.74 -11.59 -9.67
CA SER A 39 -8.65 -12.96 -10.18
C SER A 39 -10.01 -13.69 -10.25
N VAL A 40 -10.92 -13.53 -9.30
CA VAL A 40 -12.22 -14.21 -9.28
C VAL A 40 -13.12 -13.70 -10.40
N GLN A 41 -13.01 -12.41 -10.77
CA GLN A 41 -13.64 -11.88 -11.98
C GLN A 41 -13.15 -12.54 -13.28
N ARG A 42 -12.00 -13.25 -13.26
CA ARG A 42 -11.48 -14.06 -14.38
C ARG A 42 -12.20 -15.41 -14.51
N SER A 43 -12.80 -15.89 -13.42
CA SER A 43 -13.22 -17.29 -13.25
C SER A 43 -14.73 -17.48 -13.16
N THR A 44 -15.55 -16.49 -13.52
CA THR A 44 -17.01 -16.62 -13.57
C THR A 44 -17.49 -17.49 -14.75
N VAL A 45 -17.02 -18.74 -14.75
CA VAL A 45 -17.84 -19.90 -15.08
C VAL A 45 -18.25 -20.48 -13.72
N VAL A 46 -19.55 -20.38 -13.45
CA VAL A 46 -20.24 -20.64 -12.18
C VAL A 46 -19.77 -21.93 -11.49
N ASP A 47 -19.34 -21.83 -10.22
CA ASP A 47 -19.32 -22.96 -9.29
C ASP A 47 -19.95 -22.51 -7.96
N GLU A 48 -21.20 -22.94 -7.72
CA GLU A 48 -22.11 -22.48 -6.66
C GLU A 48 -21.79 -23.03 -5.25
N ASN A 49 -20.58 -23.54 -4.98
CA ASN A 49 -20.31 -24.30 -3.76
C ASN A 49 -19.13 -23.84 -2.88
N SER A 50 -18.60 -22.63 -3.05
CA SER A 50 -17.61 -22.07 -2.11
C SER A 50 -18.25 -21.12 -1.09
N SER A 51 -19.22 -21.64 -0.33
CA SER A 51 -19.79 -21.00 0.85
C SER A 51 -18.81 -21.16 2.02
N GLY A 52 -17.84 -20.25 2.16
CA GLY A 52 -16.81 -20.35 3.20
C GLY A 52 -16.19 -19.04 3.67
N ASP A 53 -15.66 -18.20 2.78
CA ASP A 53 -14.77 -17.10 3.21
C ASP A 53 -14.94 -15.82 2.38
N ILE A 54 -16.17 -15.31 2.25
CA ILE A 54 -16.41 -13.94 1.77
C ILE A 54 -17.13 -13.17 2.88
N PHE A 55 -16.39 -12.87 3.94
CA PHE A 55 -16.78 -11.86 4.92
C PHE A 55 -15.97 -10.58 4.65
N ILE A 56 -16.17 -9.96 3.48
CA ILE A 56 -15.83 -8.56 3.27
C ILE A 56 -17.12 -7.88 2.80
N THR A 57 -18.01 -7.69 3.76
CA THR A 57 -19.19 -6.84 3.60
C THR A 57 -18.74 -5.38 3.62
N GLU A 58 -18.67 -4.69 2.46
CA GLU A 58 -18.73 -3.21 2.30
C GLU A 58 -18.08 -2.32 3.40
N SER A 59 -17.05 -2.82 4.09
CA SER A 59 -16.46 -2.17 5.25
C SER A 59 -15.10 -1.64 4.85
N ASP A 60 -14.78 -0.45 5.34
CA ASP A 60 -13.47 0.18 5.20
C ASP A 60 -12.38 -0.87 5.56
N PRO A 61 -11.55 -1.29 4.58
CA PRO A 61 -10.58 -2.37 4.77
C PRO A 61 -9.52 -2.00 5.81
N PHE A 62 -9.27 -0.71 6.01
CA PHE A 62 -8.30 -0.22 6.98
C PHE A 62 -8.90 0.03 8.35
N GLN A 63 -10.22 -0.06 8.53
CA GLN A 63 -10.87 0.22 9.81
C GLN A 63 -10.25 -0.54 11.00
N PRO A 64 -9.90 -1.85 10.90
CA PRO A 64 -9.23 -2.55 12.00
C PRO A 64 -7.85 -1.97 12.33
N LEU A 65 -7.06 -1.61 11.30
CA LEU A 65 -5.75 -0.97 11.47
C LEU A 65 -5.89 0.43 12.09
N ILE A 66 -6.85 1.23 11.61
CA ILE A 66 -7.17 2.56 12.14
C ILE A 66 -7.52 2.49 13.63
N LEU A 67 -8.37 1.54 14.03
CA LEU A 67 -8.73 1.33 15.43
C LEU A 67 -7.51 0.95 16.28
N LEU A 68 -6.68 0.03 15.80
CA LEU A 68 -5.47 -0.41 16.51
C LEU A 68 -4.48 0.74 16.69
N LEU A 69 -4.18 1.48 15.62
CA LEU A 69 -3.28 2.63 15.68
C LEU A 69 -3.84 3.73 16.60
N GLY A 70 -5.16 3.94 16.59
CA GLY A 70 -5.85 4.89 17.47
C GLY A 70 -5.72 4.49 18.94
N HIS A 71 -5.92 3.22 19.27
CA HIS A 71 -5.76 2.70 20.64
C HIS A 71 -4.34 2.87 21.18
N HIS A 72 -3.33 2.81 20.32
CA HIS A 72 -1.94 3.03 20.68
C HIS A 72 -1.49 4.49 20.60
N GLY A 73 -2.38 5.43 20.27
CA GLY A 73 -2.06 6.86 20.14
C GLY A 73 -1.13 7.19 18.98
N MET A 74 -1.08 6.32 17.96
CA MET A 74 -0.20 6.47 16.79
C MET A 74 -0.94 6.96 15.54
N LEU A 75 -2.27 6.92 15.54
CA LEU A 75 -3.07 7.38 14.41
C LEU A 75 -2.99 8.90 14.30
N THR A 76 -2.64 9.38 13.12
CA THR A 76 -2.67 10.81 12.75
C THR A 76 -3.57 11.00 11.54
N GLU A 77 -4.04 12.24 11.31
CA GLU A 77 -4.82 12.54 10.10
C GLU A 77 -4.03 12.24 8.82
N ARG A 78 -2.73 12.51 8.81
CA ARG A 78 -1.88 12.18 7.65
C ARG A 78 -1.79 10.68 7.38
N ILE A 79 -1.73 9.85 8.43
CA ILE A 79 -1.78 8.39 8.26
C ILE A 79 -3.14 7.96 7.71
N ARG A 80 -4.24 8.56 8.20
CA ARG A 80 -5.59 8.29 7.68
C ARG A 80 -5.72 8.66 6.20
N GLU A 81 -5.17 9.80 5.80
CA GLU A 81 -5.14 10.26 4.41
C GLU A 81 -4.37 9.28 3.51
N GLU A 82 -3.15 8.87 3.91
CA GLU A 82 -2.37 7.89 3.12
C GLU A 82 -3.07 6.53 2.99
N LEU A 83 -3.76 6.06 4.03
CA LEU A 83 -4.57 4.83 3.95
C LEU A 83 -5.75 5.00 2.98
N SER A 84 -6.44 6.14 3.01
CA SER A 84 -7.51 6.44 2.05
C SER A 84 -6.99 6.51 0.61
N LEU A 85 -5.78 7.02 0.39
CA LEU A 85 -5.12 6.99 -0.91
C LEU A 85 -4.76 5.57 -1.35
N GLY A 86 -4.44 4.67 -0.42
CA GLY A 86 -4.27 3.24 -0.70
C GLY A 86 -5.55 2.56 -1.18
N GLU A 87 -6.70 2.93 -0.61
CA GLU A 87 -8.00 2.45 -1.10
C GLU A 87 -8.29 2.94 -2.54
N GLU A 88 -7.97 4.21 -2.83
CA GLU A 88 -8.06 4.77 -4.19
C GLU A 88 -7.14 4.02 -5.16
N TYR A 89 -5.89 3.72 -4.74
CA TYR A 89 -4.96 2.92 -5.53
C TYR A 89 -5.56 1.55 -5.89
N TRP A 90 -6.08 0.80 -4.92
CA TRP A 90 -6.68 -0.50 -5.18
C TRP A 90 -7.90 -0.40 -6.12
N ALA A 91 -8.69 0.67 -6.03
CA ALA A 91 -9.78 0.91 -6.97
C ALA A 91 -9.27 1.16 -8.40
N LEU A 92 -8.20 1.93 -8.56
CA LEU A 92 -7.54 2.15 -9.85
C LEU A 92 -6.93 0.87 -10.39
N GLU A 93 -6.26 0.06 -9.56
CA GLU A 93 -5.69 -1.22 -9.96
C GLU A 93 -6.76 -2.15 -10.51
N ARG A 94 -7.89 -2.32 -9.80
CA ARG A 94 -9.03 -3.10 -10.28
C ARG A 94 -9.57 -2.57 -11.62
N LYS A 95 -9.69 -1.24 -11.77
CA LYS A 95 -10.16 -0.59 -13.00
C LYS A 95 -9.21 -0.86 -14.18
N LEU A 96 -7.91 -0.60 -14.00
CA LEU A 96 -6.87 -0.75 -15.01
C LEU A 96 -6.72 -2.21 -15.44
N CYS A 97 -6.66 -3.16 -14.49
CA CYS A 97 -6.60 -4.58 -14.79
C CYS A 97 -7.86 -5.08 -15.51
N THR A 98 -9.04 -4.55 -15.19
CA THR A 98 -10.28 -4.89 -15.90
C THR A 98 -10.26 -4.37 -17.33
N ALA A 99 -9.83 -3.11 -17.54
CA ALA A 99 -9.71 -2.52 -18.88
C ALA A 99 -8.71 -3.29 -19.76
N LEU A 100 -7.54 -3.65 -19.20
CA LEU A 100 -6.54 -4.49 -19.86
C LEU A 100 -7.13 -5.83 -20.33
N ARG A 101 -7.94 -6.48 -19.49
CA ARG A 101 -8.58 -7.77 -19.82
C ARG A 101 -9.66 -7.67 -20.87
N GLN A 102 -10.39 -6.55 -20.88
CA GLN A 102 -11.47 -6.31 -21.83
C GLN A 102 -10.96 -5.70 -23.14
N GLU A 103 -9.64 -5.47 -23.27
CA GLU A 103 -9.01 -4.80 -24.41
C GLU A 103 -9.62 -3.41 -24.67
N VAL A 104 -10.03 -2.73 -23.60
CA VAL A 104 -10.60 -1.37 -23.66
C VAL A 104 -9.47 -0.35 -23.50
N GLU A 105 -9.66 0.82 -24.10
CA GLU A 105 -8.73 1.94 -23.98
C GLU A 105 -8.47 2.29 -22.50
N ILE A 106 -7.19 2.40 -22.16
CA ILE A 106 -6.73 2.72 -20.81
C ILE A 106 -6.43 4.21 -20.75
N SER A 107 -6.98 4.88 -19.75
CA SER A 107 -6.68 6.29 -19.49
C SER A 107 -5.26 6.45 -18.96
N ILE A 108 -4.47 7.30 -19.63
CA ILE A 108 -3.14 7.69 -19.14
C ILE A 108 -3.24 8.37 -17.77
N ASP A 109 -4.28 9.16 -17.53
CA ASP A 109 -4.46 9.85 -16.24
C ASP A 109 -4.68 8.85 -15.09
N ASP A 110 -5.42 7.76 -15.33
CA ASP A 110 -5.62 6.70 -14.32
C ASP A 110 -4.30 5.98 -14.04
N VAL A 111 -3.51 5.68 -15.07
CA VAL A 111 -2.19 5.04 -14.94
C VAL A 111 -1.25 5.94 -14.15
N MET A 112 -1.15 7.21 -14.54
CA MET A 112 -0.31 8.19 -13.85
C MET A 112 -0.73 8.33 -12.40
N ARG A 113 -2.03 8.39 -12.11
CA ARG A 113 -2.52 8.44 -10.73
C ARG A 113 -2.15 7.18 -9.96
N ALA A 114 -2.37 6.00 -10.52
CA ALA A 114 -2.06 4.72 -9.87
C ALA A 114 -0.57 4.63 -9.48
N ILE A 115 0.34 4.99 -10.38
CA ILE A 115 1.80 4.95 -10.10
C ILE A 115 2.15 5.84 -8.89
N HIS A 116 1.58 7.04 -8.77
CA HIS A 116 1.85 7.92 -7.63
C HIS A 116 1.28 7.38 -6.32
N LEU A 117 0.21 6.59 -6.37
CA LEU A 117 -0.44 6.03 -5.19
C LEU A 117 0.13 4.67 -4.77
N LYS A 118 0.78 3.94 -5.68
CA LYS A 118 1.21 2.54 -5.51
C LYS A 118 1.92 2.27 -4.19
N SER A 119 2.89 3.11 -3.82
CA SER A 119 3.73 2.92 -2.62
C SER A 119 3.18 3.61 -1.36
N PHE A 120 1.85 3.68 -1.19
CA PHE A 120 1.24 4.30 0.00
C PHE A 120 1.62 3.59 1.31
N ASP A 121 1.83 2.27 1.26
CA ASP A 121 2.27 1.43 2.36
C ASP A 121 3.60 1.94 2.94
N TYR A 122 4.57 2.22 2.08
CA TYR A 122 5.86 2.76 2.45
C TYR A 122 5.73 4.14 3.10
N ARG A 123 4.85 5.02 2.59
CA ARG A 123 4.58 6.32 3.20
C ARG A 123 3.94 6.18 4.58
N VAL A 124 2.98 5.27 4.75
CA VAL A 124 2.37 4.94 6.05
C VAL A 124 3.43 4.45 7.05
N LEU A 125 4.32 3.56 6.63
CA LEU A 125 5.39 3.03 7.49
C LEU A 125 6.36 4.14 7.94
N ASN A 126 6.71 5.07 7.05
CA ASN A 126 7.56 6.21 7.41
C ASN A 126 6.88 7.18 8.36
N LEU A 127 5.59 7.46 8.18
CA LEU A 127 4.80 8.27 9.11
C LEU A 127 4.68 7.61 10.49
N LEU A 128 4.44 6.29 10.52
CA LEU A 128 4.42 5.53 11.76
C LEU A 128 5.76 5.56 12.47
N LEU A 129 6.87 5.48 11.74
CA LEU A 129 8.20 5.57 12.33
C LEU A 129 8.46 6.95 12.96
N TYR A 130 7.97 8.04 12.38
CA TYR A 130 7.98 9.36 13.03
C TYR A 130 7.19 9.35 14.35
N GLN A 131 5.97 8.81 14.34
CA GLN A 131 5.12 8.72 15.54
C GLN A 131 5.74 7.87 16.64
N LEU A 132 6.27 6.69 16.30
CA LEU A 132 6.93 5.77 17.23
C LEU A 132 8.19 6.36 17.86
N ARG A 133 8.85 7.29 17.17
CA ARG A 133 10.02 8.03 17.66
C ARG A 133 9.65 9.29 18.43
N GLY A 134 8.38 9.72 18.39
CA GLY A 134 7.95 10.98 18.99
C GLY A 134 8.54 12.20 18.29
N GLU A 135 8.86 12.08 17.00
CA GLU A 135 9.44 13.16 16.21
C GLU A 135 8.40 13.82 15.32
N GLN A 136 8.59 15.11 15.03
CA GLN A 136 7.78 15.77 14.02
C GLN A 136 8.10 15.23 12.64
N VAL A 137 7.05 15.07 11.82
CA VAL A 137 7.20 14.65 10.43
C VAL A 137 7.98 15.72 9.68
N ASN A 138 9.01 15.30 8.95
CA ASN A 138 9.77 16.17 8.07
C ASN A 138 9.14 16.14 6.66
N ASP A 139 8.49 17.22 6.26
CA ASP A 139 7.81 17.30 4.97
C ASP A 139 8.74 17.13 3.77
N LEU A 140 9.96 17.67 3.85
CA LEU A 140 10.96 17.50 2.80
C LEU A 140 11.37 16.02 2.68
N HIS A 141 11.46 15.30 3.80
CA HIS A 141 11.72 13.86 3.75
C HIS A 141 10.55 13.12 3.10
N MET A 142 9.30 13.44 3.46
CA MET A 142 8.13 12.79 2.85
C MET A 142 8.02 13.07 1.35
N GLU A 143 8.28 14.29 0.90
CA GLU A 143 8.33 14.65 -0.52
C GLU A 143 9.44 13.87 -1.25
N PHE A 144 10.62 13.77 -0.64
CA PHE A 144 11.71 12.96 -1.17
C PHE A 144 11.33 11.49 -1.33
N LEU A 145 10.63 10.91 -0.34
CA LEU A 145 10.17 9.51 -0.41
C LEU A 145 9.25 9.30 -1.61
N SER A 146 8.26 10.17 -1.80
CA SER A 146 7.34 10.08 -2.95
C SER A 146 8.05 10.13 -4.31
N VAL A 147 9.06 10.99 -4.45
CA VAL A 147 9.86 11.05 -5.69
C VAL A 147 10.74 9.82 -5.85
N SER A 148 11.36 9.35 -4.77
CA SER A 148 12.20 8.16 -4.77
C SER A 148 11.41 6.92 -5.15
N GLU A 149 10.21 6.76 -4.61
CA GLU A 149 9.26 5.68 -4.94
C GLU A 149 8.95 5.68 -6.43
N PHE A 150 8.53 6.82 -6.97
CA PHE A 150 8.20 6.96 -8.39
C PHE A 150 9.34 6.54 -9.31
N LEU A 151 10.59 6.91 -8.95
CA LEU A 151 11.77 6.53 -9.73
C LEU A 151 12.10 5.04 -9.61
N VAL A 152 11.88 4.44 -8.43
CA VAL A 152 12.08 3.00 -8.23
C VAL A 152 11.08 2.21 -9.07
N GLU A 153 9.80 2.58 -9.07
CA GLU A 153 8.77 1.93 -9.89
C GLU A 153 9.11 1.97 -11.39
N ILE A 154 9.52 3.14 -11.90
CA ILE A 154 9.96 3.25 -13.30
C ILE A 154 11.20 2.38 -13.57
N SER A 155 12.14 2.34 -12.63
CA SER A 155 13.36 1.54 -12.78
C SER A 155 13.06 0.05 -12.83
N ASP A 156 12.16 -0.43 -11.97
CA ASP A 156 11.74 -1.83 -11.90
C ASP A 156 11.01 -2.23 -13.19
N ASP A 157 10.07 -1.41 -13.67
CA ASP A 157 9.36 -1.64 -14.94
C ASP A 157 10.34 -1.72 -16.13
N LEU A 158 11.30 -0.80 -16.20
CA LEU A 158 12.30 -0.79 -17.28
C LEU A 158 13.17 -2.06 -17.26
N TYR A 159 13.52 -2.55 -16.07
CA TYR A 159 14.29 -3.77 -15.92
C TYR A 159 13.49 -4.99 -16.35
N ASP A 160 12.21 -5.07 -15.99
CA ASP A 160 11.31 -6.15 -16.39
C ASP A 160 11.10 -6.21 -17.90
N TYR A 161 11.07 -5.06 -18.58
CA TYR A 161 11.03 -5.00 -20.04
C TYR A 161 12.31 -5.48 -20.70
N GLU A 162 13.49 -5.21 -20.12
CA GLU A 162 14.77 -5.69 -20.66
C GLU A 162 14.85 -7.22 -20.62
N VAL A 163 14.38 -7.85 -19.55
CA VAL A 163 14.44 -9.32 -19.36
C VAL A 163 13.41 -10.05 -20.24
N SER A 164 12.38 -9.35 -20.71
CA SER A 164 11.29 -9.90 -21.53
C SER A 164 11.55 -9.86 -23.04
N LEU A 165 12.71 -9.35 -23.48
CA LEU A 165 13.17 -9.25 -24.88
C LEU A 165 14.17 -10.36 -25.25
#